data_AF-A0A914UVA1-F1
#
_entry.id   AF-A0A914UVA1-F1
#
_cell.length_a   1.000
_cell.length_b   1.000
_cell.length_c   1.000
_cell.angle_alpha   90.00
_cell.angle_beta   90.00
_cell.angle_gamma   90.00
#
_symmetry.space_group_name_H-M   'P 1'
#
loop_
_entity.id
_entity.type
_entity.pdbx_description
1 polymer ?
#
loop_
_entity_poly.entity_id
_entity_poly.type
_entity_poly.pdbx_seq_one_letter_code
_entity_poly.pdbx_strand_id
1 'polypeptide(L)'
;MWAKFKATYDRNHDTFRVEFLIVPAALLGLLLNHEFTVMEILWTFSIYLESVAIMPQLFMLSKTGEAETITAHYLFALGSYRALYLLNWIYRYYVEDFFDPIAIVAGIVQTVLYADFFYLYITRAKTQLLPLTAKSTLIEAVIVLSLSNSFH
;
A
#
# COMPACT_ATOMS: atom_id res chain seq x y z
N MET A 1 16.93 7.12 -8.86
CA MET A 1 16.08 6.49 -9.90
C MET A 1 15.93 7.35 -11.15
N TRP A 2 15.62 8.64 -11.01
CA TRP A 2 15.26 9.55 -12.11
C TRP A 2 16.36 9.95 -13.12
N ALA A 3 17.64 9.79 -12.79
CA ALA A 3 18.72 10.29 -13.65
C ALA A 3 19.46 9.22 -14.48
N LYS A 4 19.47 7.94 -14.06
CA LYS A 4 20.40 6.93 -14.63
C LYS A 4 19.74 5.83 -15.47
N PHE A 5 18.41 5.64 -15.38
CA PHE A 5 17.70 4.59 -16.11
C PHE A 5 16.45 5.11 -16.85
N LYS A 6 16.55 6.30 -17.45
CA LYS A 6 15.46 6.91 -18.24
C LYS A 6 15.15 6.11 -19.53
N ALA A 7 16.11 5.35 -20.05
CA ALA A 7 16.01 4.66 -21.33
C ALA A 7 15.15 3.38 -21.30
N THR A 8 14.86 2.82 -20.12
CA THR A 8 14.00 1.64 -19.95
C THR A 8 12.63 1.99 -19.34
N TYR A 9 12.31 3.29 -19.23
CA TYR A 9 11.04 3.77 -18.67
C TYR A 9 9.95 3.71 -19.76
N ASP A 10 9.19 2.62 -19.78
CA ASP A 10 8.02 2.49 -20.63
C ASP A 10 6.80 3.13 -19.96
N ARG A 11 6.45 4.33 -20.44
CA ARG A 11 5.37 5.18 -19.93
C ARG A 11 3.97 4.55 -20.05
N ASN A 12 3.82 3.50 -20.86
CA ASN A 12 2.52 2.87 -21.14
C ASN A 12 2.04 1.92 -20.03
N HIS A 13 2.93 1.46 -19.14
CA HIS A 13 2.58 0.51 -18.07
C HIS A 13 2.29 1.18 -16.71
N ASP A 14 2.50 2.50 -16.59
CA ASP A 14 2.34 3.28 -15.36
C ASP A 14 0.96 3.98 -15.34
N THR A 15 -0.11 3.20 -15.52
CA THR A 15 -1.51 3.70 -15.57
C THR A 15 -2.11 3.95 -14.19
N PHE A 16 -1.36 3.73 -13.10
CA PHE A 16 -1.87 3.94 -11.76
C PHE A 16 -1.90 5.43 -11.40
N ARG A 17 -3.11 5.96 -11.25
CA ARG A 17 -3.34 7.35 -10.86
C ARG A 17 -3.11 7.56 -9.37
N VAL A 18 -1.90 7.99 -9.00
CA VAL A 18 -1.48 8.28 -7.62
C VAL A 18 -2.34 9.34 -6.93
N GLU A 19 -3.07 10.16 -7.70
CA GLU A 19 -4.01 11.15 -7.19
C GLU A 19 -5.13 10.52 -6.35
N PHE A 20 -5.56 9.29 -6.68
CA PHE A 20 -6.54 8.55 -5.87
C PHE A 20 -6.00 8.12 -4.51
N LEU A 21 -4.68 8.19 -4.29
CA LEU A 21 -4.07 7.94 -2.98
C LEU A 21 -3.82 9.23 -2.23
N ILE A 22 -3.26 10.22 -2.93
CA ILE A 22 -2.86 11.50 -2.34
C ILE A 22 -4.08 12.30 -1.89
N VAL A 23 -5.15 12.36 -2.71
CA VAL A 23 -6.34 13.17 -2.38
C VAL A 23 -7.07 12.64 -1.14
N PRO A 24 -7.40 11.33 -1.03
CA PRO A 24 -7.99 10.80 0.19
C PRO A 24 -7.07 10.90 1.41
N ALA A 25 -5.76 10.65 1.24
CA ALA A 25 -4.81 10.79 2.35
C ALA A 25 -4.72 12.23 2.87
N ALA A 26 -4.74 13.23 1.97
CA ALA A 26 -4.73 14.65 2.33
C ALA A 26 -6.04 15.06 3.00
N LEU A 27 -7.18 14.59 2.50
CA LEU A 27 -8.48 14.83 3.13
C LEU A 27 -8.55 14.21 4.53
N LEU A 28 -8.11 12.96 4.71
CA LEU A 28 -8.04 12.32 6.01
C LEU A 28 -7.07 13.04 6.94
N GLY A 29 -5.91 13.48 6.45
CA GLY A 29 -4.95 14.24 7.24
C GLY A 29 -5.45 15.61 7.70
N LEU A 30 -6.34 16.24 6.93
CA LEU A 30 -7.00 17.50 7.29
C LEU A 30 -8.20 17.30 8.22
N LEU A 31 -8.95 16.21 8.08
CA LEU A 31 -10.20 15.97 8.81
C LEU A 31 -9.99 15.19 10.12
N LEU A 32 -8.98 14.32 10.17
CA LEU A 32 -8.72 13.37 11.26
C LEU A 32 -7.27 13.49 11.73
N ASN A 33 -6.96 14.62 12.35
CA ASN A 33 -5.69 14.96 12.99
C ASN A 33 -5.86 15.14 14.50
N HIS A 34 -4.77 15.03 15.26
CA HIS A 34 -4.79 15.28 16.71
C HIS A 34 -4.94 16.77 17.02
N GLU A 35 -4.26 17.63 16.26
CA GLU A 35 -4.32 19.08 16.39
C GLU A 35 -4.32 19.77 15.03
N PHE A 36 -5.04 20.90 14.93
CA PHE A 36 -5.13 21.72 13.72
C PHE A 36 -3.91 22.63 13.52
N THR A 37 -2.71 22.06 13.64
CA THR A 37 -1.45 22.73 13.29
C THR A 37 -0.91 22.19 11.97
N VAL A 38 -0.19 23.03 11.22
CA VAL A 38 0.37 22.64 9.91
C VAL A 38 1.30 21.43 10.04
N MET A 39 2.12 21.39 11.10
CA MET A 39 3.04 20.29 11.35
C MET A 39 2.30 18.98 11.62
N GLU A 40 1.24 19.02 12.44
CA GLU A 40 0.46 17.83 12.80
C GLU A 40 -0.33 17.29 11.61
N ILE A 41 -0.91 18.19 10.79
CA ILE A 41 -1.61 17.82 9.54
C ILE A 41 -0.63 17.14 8.57
N LEU A 42 0.58 17.70 8.39
CA LEU A 42 1.59 17.11 7.51
C LEU A 42 2.08 15.76 8.04
N TRP A 43 2.25 15.63 9.36
CA TRP A 43 2.62 14.38 10.00
C TRP A 43 1.54 13.32 9.81
N THR A 44 0.28 13.64 10.12
CA THR A 44 -0.87 12.76 9.94
C THR A 44 -1.07 12.37 8.47
N PHE A 45 -0.92 13.32 7.55
CA PHE A 45 -0.93 13.08 6.11
C PHE A 45 0.14 12.05 5.70
N SER A 46 1.37 12.19 6.22
CA SER A 46 2.46 11.27 5.90
C SER A 46 2.13 9.84 6.34
N ILE A 47 1.50 9.67 7.50
CA ILE A 47 1.09 8.37 8.05
C ILE A 47 0.01 7.72 7.17
N TYR A 48 -1.03 8.47 6.78
CA TYR A 48 -2.07 7.95 5.90
C TYR A 48 -1.54 7.62 4.50
N LEU A 49 -0.72 8.50 3.92
CA LEU A 49 -0.13 8.27 2.59
C LEU A 49 0.76 7.03 2.57
N GLU A 50 1.55 6.83 3.63
CA GLU A 50 2.43 5.68 3.76
C GLU A 50 1.68 4.34 3.82
N SER A 51 0.49 4.32 4.42
CA SER A 51 -0.35 3.12 4.47
C SER A 51 -0.76 2.64 3.08
N VAL A 52 -0.92 3.55 2.13
CA VAL A 52 -1.41 3.28 0.76
C VAL A 52 -0.33 3.33 -0.32
N ALA A 53 0.86 3.87 -0.02
CA ALA A 53 1.94 4.11 -0.98
C ALA A 53 2.48 2.83 -1.67
N ILE A 54 2.21 1.65 -1.12
CA ILE A 54 2.62 0.37 -1.72
C ILE A 54 1.76 -0.02 -2.95
N MET A 55 0.56 0.55 -3.08
CA MET A 55 -0.42 0.13 -4.10
C MET A 55 0.04 0.21 -5.57
N PRO A 56 0.78 1.24 -6.04
CA PRO A 56 1.28 1.27 -7.42
C PRO A 56 2.18 0.07 -7.74
N GLN A 57 3.04 -0.31 -6.79
CA GLN A 57 3.92 -1.47 -6.92
C GLN A 57 3.12 -2.78 -7.01
N LEU A 58 2.05 -2.89 -6.22
CA LEU A 58 1.13 -4.04 -6.26
C LEU A 58 0.36 -4.12 -7.59
N PHE A 59 -0.08 -2.97 -8.11
CA PHE A 59 -0.75 -2.89 -9.41
C PHE A 59 0.15 -3.39 -10.55
N MET A 60 1.40 -2.94 -10.59
CA MET A 60 2.36 -3.40 -11.59
C MET A 60 2.56 -4.92 -11.55
N LEU A 61 2.71 -5.49 -10.34
CA LEU A 61 2.84 -6.95 -10.15
C LEU A 61 1.60 -7.73 -10.59
N SER A 62 0.42 -7.17 -10.34
CA SER A 62 -0.84 -7.80 -10.73
C SER A 62 -1.00 -7.90 -12.26
N LYS A 63 -0.42 -6.92 -12.98
CA LYS A 63 -0.47 -6.78 -14.45
C LYS A 63 0.56 -7.63 -15.17
N THR A 64 1.80 -7.68 -14.67
CA THR A 64 2.87 -8.41 -15.33
C THR A 64 2.75 -9.92 -15.17
N GLY A 65 2.05 -10.41 -14.13
CA GLY A 65 1.77 -11.84 -13.94
C GLY A 65 3.00 -12.69 -13.56
N GLU A 66 4.21 -12.19 -13.83
CA GLU A 66 5.46 -12.71 -13.34
C GLU A 66 5.69 -12.27 -11.91
N ALA A 67 5.20 -13.08 -10.97
CA ALA A 67 5.56 -12.94 -9.57
C ALA A 67 6.98 -13.51 -9.38
N GLU A 68 8.00 -12.75 -9.79
CA GLU A 68 9.39 -13.13 -9.52
C GLU A 68 9.56 -13.37 -8.02
N THR A 69 10.14 -14.52 -7.66
CA THR A 69 10.40 -14.91 -6.27
C THR A 69 11.19 -13.83 -5.51
N ILE A 70 12.01 -13.06 -6.23
CA ILE A 70 12.79 -11.92 -5.71
C ILE A 70 11.87 -10.80 -5.19
N THR A 71 10.83 -10.41 -5.92
CA THR A 71 9.94 -9.34 -5.47
C THR A 71 9.10 -9.77 -4.25
N ALA A 72 8.77 -11.05 -4.16
CA ALA A 72 8.08 -11.59 -2.98
C ALA A 72 8.94 -11.53 -1.71
N HIS A 73 10.24 -11.87 -1.81
CA HIS A 73 11.17 -11.76 -0.67
C HIS A 73 11.37 -10.31 -0.25
N TYR A 74 11.48 -9.39 -1.23
CA TYR A 74 11.55 -7.96 -0.97
C TYR A 74 10.31 -7.45 -0.21
N LEU A 75 9.12 -7.79 -0.68
CA LEU A 75 7.86 -7.39 -0.05
C LEU A 75 7.67 -8.03 1.32
N PHE A 76 8.15 -9.27 1.51
CA PHE A 76 8.17 -9.94 2.81
C PHE A 76 9.08 -9.25 3.82
N ALA A 77 10.29 -8.86 3.40
CA ALA A 77 11.20 -8.10 4.25
C ALA A 77 10.59 -6.73 4.62
N LEU A 78 9.96 -6.05 3.65
CA LEU A 78 9.31 -4.75 3.87
C LEU A 78 8.12 -4.85 4.83
N GLY A 79 7.27 -5.87 4.67
CA GLY A 79 6.15 -6.16 5.59
C GLY A 79 6.62 -6.57 6.99
N SER A 80 7.70 -7.36 7.07
CA SER A 80 8.29 -7.77 8.35
C SER A 80 8.88 -6.59 9.12
N TYR A 81 9.59 -5.69 8.42
CA TYR A 81 10.05 -4.42 9.00
C TYR A 81 8.90 -3.61 9.62
N ARG A 82 7.75 -3.55 8.94
CA ARG A 82 6.55 -2.85 9.44
C ARG A 82 5.92 -3.55 10.65
N ALA A 83 5.82 -4.88 10.62
CA ALA A 83 5.32 -5.64 11.77
C ALA A 83 6.19 -5.41 13.02
N LEU A 84 7.51 -5.32 12.87
CA LEU A 84 8.43 -4.98 13.96
C LEU A 84 8.19 -3.55 14.49
N TYR A 85 7.87 -2.60 13.63
CA TYR A 85 7.49 -1.24 14.05
C TYR A 85 6.19 -1.23 14.86
N LEU A 86 5.21 -2.03 14.46
CA LEU A 86 3.94 -2.15 15.19
C LEU A 86 4.16 -2.83 16.56
N LEU A 87 5.04 -3.84 16.64
CA LEU A 87 5.48 -4.42 17.92
C LEU A 87 6.22 -3.41 18.80
N ASN A 88 7.02 -2.51 18.20
CA ASN A 88 7.65 -1.42 18.93
C ASN A 88 6.61 -0.47 19.54
N TRP A 89 5.55 -0.10 18.80
CA TRP A 89 4.46 0.71 19.34
C TRP A 89 3.72 0.02 20.47
N ILE A 90 3.46 -1.30 20.36
CA ILE A 90 2.88 -2.08 21.45
C ILE A 90 3.79 -2.05 22.68
N TYR A 91 5.10 -2.22 22.50
CA TYR A 91 6.06 -2.12 23.59
C TYR A 91 6.06 -0.74 24.26
N ARG A 92 6.07 0.35 23.46
CA ARG A 92 6.02 1.72 23.96
C ARG A 92 4.70 2.02 24.67
N TYR A 93 3.59 1.44 24.25
CA TYR A 93 2.32 1.57 24.96
C TYR A 93 2.41 0.97 26.37
N TYR A 94 2.96 -0.24 26.53
CA TYR A 94 3.08 -0.89 27.84
C TYR A 94 4.13 -0.27 28.76
N VAL A 95 5.18 0.36 28.20
CA VAL A 95 6.33 0.87 28.98
C VAL A 95 6.30 2.38 29.17
N GLU A 96 5.80 3.14 28.20
CA GLU A 96 5.82 4.61 28.16
C GLU A 96 4.42 5.24 28.24
N ASP A 97 3.34 4.44 28.31
CA ASP A 97 1.93 4.88 28.27
C ASP A 97 1.60 5.76 27.03
N PHE A 98 2.40 5.63 25.96
CA PHE A 98 2.25 6.39 24.74
C PHE A 98 1.26 5.68 23.79
N PHE A 99 0.09 6.29 23.55
CA PHE A 99 -0.96 5.75 22.67
C PHE A 99 -1.30 6.72 21.55
N ASP A 100 -1.07 6.29 20.30
CA ASP A 100 -1.42 7.06 19.12
C ASP A 100 -2.47 6.31 18.25
N PRO A 101 -3.75 6.67 18.36
CA PRO A 101 -4.83 6.05 17.61
C PRO A 101 -4.66 6.13 16.09
N ILE A 102 -4.10 7.24 15.58
CA ILE A 102 -3.93 7.47 14.13
C ILE A 102 -2.89 6.49 13.58
N ALA A 103 -1.77 6.37 14.27
CA ALA A 103 -0.71 5.42 13.91
C ALA A 103 -1.21 3.97 13.92
N ILE A 104 -2.03 3.60 14.91
CA ILE A 104 -2.60 2.25 15.02
C ILE A 104 -3.57 1.96 13.87
N VAL A 105 -4.51 2.87 13.60
CA VAL A 105 -5.49 2.67 12.51
C VAL A 105 -4.79 2.59 11.16
N ALA A 106 -3.83 3.49 10.89
CA ALA A 106 -3.03 3.43 9.67
C ALA A 106 -2.21 2.14 9.57
N GLY A 107 -1.65 1.68 10.70
CA GLY A 107 -0.92 0.41 10.78
C GLY A 107 -1.81 -0.81 10.50
N ILE A 108 -3.06 -0.80 10.95
CA ILE A 108 -4.04 -1.86 10.64
C ILE A 108 -4.36 -1.87 9.15
N VAL A 109 -4.68 -0.71 8.55
CA VAL A 109 -4.95 -0.59 7.11
C VAL A 109 -3.77 -1.12 6.30
N GLN A 110 -2.56 -0.73 6.66
CA GLN A 110 -1.35 -1.18 6.00
C GLN A 110 -1.14 -2.69 6.14
N THR A 111 -1.39 -3.27 7.32
CA THR A 111 -1.29 -4.71 7.57
C THR A 111 -2.30 -5.51 6.74
N VAL A 112 -3.54 -5.01 6.63
CA VAL A 112 -4.57 -5.63 5.78
C VAL A 112 -4.16 -5.62 4.31
N LEU A 113 -3.60 -4.50 3.82
CA LEU A 113 -3.10 -4.43 2.43
C LEU A 113 -1.95 -5.41 2.17
N TYR A 114 -1.02 -5.55 3.12
CA TYR A 114 0.04 -6.57 3.03
C TYR A 114 -0.53 -7.99 3.06
N ALA A 115 -1.51 -8.26 3.92
CA ALA A 115 -2.15 -9.57 4.01
C ALA A 115 -2.91 -9.94 2.73
N ASP A 116 -3.65 -9.00 2.14
CA ASP A 116 -4.35 -9.18 0.86
C ASP A 116 -3.34 -9.46 -0.27
N PHE A 117 -2.20 -8.78 -0.26
CA PHE A 117 -1.10 -9.08 -1.16
C PHE A 117 -0.55 -10.50 -0.99
N PHE A 118 -0.22 -10.92 0.24
CA PHE A 118 0.27 -12.28 0.48
C PHE A 118 -0.75 -13.34 0.07
N TYR A 119 -2.04 -13.08 0.30
CA TYR A 119 -3.12 -13.96 -0.14
C TYR A 119 -3.16 -14.09 -1.66
N LEU A 120 -3.12 -12.97 -2.39
CA LEU A 120 -3.05 -12.97 -3.86
C LEU A 120 -1.80 -13.69 -4.37
N TYR A 121 -0.63 -13.45 -3.77
CA TYR A 121 0.63 -14.09 -4.16
C TYR A 121 0.59 -15.61 -3.98
N ILE A 122 0.21 -16.11 -2.80
CA ILE A 122 0.12 -17.54 -2.52
C ILE A 122 -0.93 -18.21 -3.43
N THR A 123 -2.05 -17.53 -3.66
CA THR A 123 -3.12 -18.06 -4.52
C THR A 123 -2.67 -18.13 -5.98
N ARG A 124 -1.96 -17.12 -6.49
CA ARG A 124 -1.38 -17.12 -7.85
C ARG A 124 -0.27 -18.17 -7.99
N ALA A 125 0.60 -18.33 -6.99
CA ALA A 125 1.66 -19.35 -6.99
C ALA A 125 1.12 -20.78 -7.02
N LYS A 126 -0.05 -21.04 -6.39
CA LYS A 126 -0.72 -22.34 -6.44
C LYS A 126 -1.55 -22.54 -7.71
N THR A 127 -2.02 -21.46 -8.33
CA THR A 127 -2.95 -21.48 -9.47
C THR A 127 -2.19 -21.28 -10.78
N GLN A 128 -1.24 -22.15 -11.08
CA GLN A 128 -0.70 -22.32 -12.43
C GLN A 128 -1.62 -23.21 -13.30
N LEU A 129 -2.77 -23.67 -12.77
CA LEU A 129 -3.61 -24.73 -13.37
C LEU A 129 -5.14 -24.52 -13.36
N LEU A 130 -5.72 -23.37 -12.99
CA LEU A 130 -7.18 -23.14 -13.10
C LEU A 130 -7.51 -21.70 -13.54
N PRO A 131 -8.54 -21.48 -14.39
CA PRO A 131 -8.94 -20.15 -14.82
C PRO A 131 -9.46 -19.35 -13.64
N LEU A 132 -8.92 -18.14 -13.47
CA LEU A 132 -9.20 -17.18 -12.41
C LEU A 132 -10.69 -16.81 -12.41
N THR A 133 -11.48 -17.57 -11.65
CA THR A 133 -12.86 -17.21 -11.34
C THR A 133 -12.84 -16.26 -10.16
N ALA A 134 -13.02 -14.97 -10.49
CA ALA A 134 -13.56 -13.89 -9.68
C ALA A 134 -13.57 -14.11 -8.16
N LYS A 135 -12.57 -13.56 -7.46
CA LYS A 135 -12.73 -13.24 -6.04
C LYS A 135 -12.22 -11.82 -5.85
N SER A 136 -13.17 -10.88 -5.77
CA SER A 136 -12.93 -9.44 -5.63
C SER A 136 -12.11 -9.16 -4.38
N THR A 137 -10.79 -9.03 -4.57
CA THR A 137 -9.88 -8.54 -3.53
C THR A 137 -9.96 -7.01 -3.46
N LEU A 138 -9.60 -6.42 -2.31
CA LEU A 138 -9.62 -4.96 -2.16
C LEU A 138 -8.68 -4.30 -3.17
N ILE A 139 -7.56 -4.98 -3.45
CA ILE A 139 -6.61 -4.58 -4.49
C ILE A 139 -7.27 -4.56 -5.87
N GLU A 140 -8.02 -5.58 -6.27
CA GLU A 140 -8.73 -5.60 -7.56
C GLU A 140 -9.77 -4.47 -7.66
N ALA A 141 -10.51 -4.18 -6.59
CA ALA A 141 -11.50 -3.09 -6.59
C ALA A 141 -10.85 -1.71 -6.81
N VAL A 142 -9.75 -1.42 -6.11
CA VAL A 142 -9.00 -0.16 -6.28
C VAL A 142 -8.36 -0.07 -7.67
N ILE A 143 -7.86 -1.18 -8.19
CA ILE A 143 -7.28 -1.27 -9.54
C ILE A 143 -8.34 -1.04 -10.62
N VAL A 144 -9.52 -1.65 -10.50
CA VAL A 144 -10.63 -1.47 -11.45
C VAL A 144 -11.12 -0.02 -11.43
N LEU A 145 -11.21 0.62 -10.26
CA LEU A 145 -11.55 2.05 -10.16
C LEU A 145 -10.49 2.94 -10.83
N SER A 146 -9.21 2.62 -10.70
CA SER A 146 -8.11 3.34 -11.35
C SER A 146 -8.14 3.19 -12.88
N LEU A 147 -8.49 2.00 -13.38
CA LEU A 147 -8.56 1.67 -14.81
C LEU A 147 -9.87 2.12 -15.50
N SER A 148 -11.00 2.10 -14.80
CA SER A 148 -12.33 2.42 -15.34
C SER A 148 -12.42 3.86 -15.86
N ASN A 149 -11.56 4.77 -15.38
CA ASN A 149 -11.53 6.17 -15.79
C ASN A 149 -10.51 6.47 -16.91
N SER A 150 -9.90 5.44 -17.51
CA SER A 150 -9.00 5.58 -18.67
C SER A 150 -9.71 5.46 -20.03
N PHE A 151 -11.05 5.31 -20.04
CA PHE A 151 -11.88 5.15 -21.24
C PHE A 151 -12.79 6.35 -21.55
N HIS A 152 -12.54 7.51 -20.93
CA HIS A 152 -13.18 8.78 -21.28
C HIS A 152 -12.14 9.85 -21.64
#